data_AF-A0AAD9K5S3-F1
#
_entry.id   AF-A0AAD9K5S3-F1
#
_cell.length_a   1.000
_cell.length_b   1.000
_cell.length_c   1.000
_cell.angle_alpha   90.00
_cell.angle_beta   90.00
_cell.angle_gamma   90.00
#
_symmetry.space_group_name_H-M   'P 1'
#
loop_
_entity.id
_entity.type
_entity.pdbx_description
1 polymer ?
#
loop_
_entity_poly.entity_id
_entity_poly.type
_entity_poly.pdbx_seq_one_letter_code
_entity_poly.pdbx_strand_id
1 'polypeptide(L)'
;MADSNKKRVAVPRINDLFSLDPYLRTYEKEITRRYNCFLTLKESIEVNEAGGLDDFSQSYKHYGCHIQADGSVTWKEWCPGAKQLYLWGDFTPDGTCVIAHNSVVKLLIEGKDGKEFDRLSPWASYVTQTHKAIVYDQRLWNPDQKYKMKHAHPPRPERLRVYESHVGISSPEGKVATYAYFKDNVLPRIKKLGYNAIQLMAIMEHAYYASFGYQVTSFFAACSRYGNPEELKELVDTAHSMGIVVLLDVVHSHASKNTVDGINQFDGTNGCFFHDNQRGFHDLWDSRLFNYTEWEVLRYLLSNLRWWVEEYGFDGFRFDGATSMLYHHHGIGTGFSGHYDEYFGLPTDTESVVYLMLANYMVHKYYPFMITVAEEVSGMPALCRQVDEGGLGFDYRLAMAIPDMWIKVLKEVKDDQWNLGYITFTLTNRRHGEKHIAYAESHDQALVGDKSLAFWLMDKEMYTHMSVMSEPSLIIDRGNEFGHPEWLDFPRIGNNESYHYARRQYNLADDDMLKYKFLNNFDAAMNHLEEKYGWLAAPQSFTDYKIGVQKDGKMSGSWRVLANHGWVFWEKIKDAFAGLWSGVIRFDIIVTLVYCLRVNHNRFWCCIANPNKEDAFVTLLDTI
;
A
#
# COMPACT_ATOMS: atom_id res chain seq x y z
N MET A 1 -33.90 -19.27 0.38
CA MET A 1 -35.00 -18.57 1.08
C MET A 1 -34.91 -18.94 2.55
N ALA A 2 -34.25 -18.09 3.35
CA ALA A 2 -34.13 -18.27 4.79
C ALA A 2 -34.55 -16.95 5.46
N ASP A 3 -35.60 -17.07 6.28
CA ASP A 3 -36.10 -16.17 7.32
C ASP A 3 -36.28 -14.67 6.99
N SER A 4 -37.45 -14.33 6.44
CA SER A 4 -37.92 -12.96 6.21
C SER A 4 -38.39 -12.23 7.49
N ASN A 5 -38.15 -12.77 8.69
CA ASN A 5 -38.65 -12.21 9.95
C ASN A 5 -37.59 -11.69 10.93
N LYS A 6 -36.30 -11.67 10.58
CA LYS A 6 -35.32 -10.87 11.35
C LYS A 6 -35.64 -9.38 11.15
N LYS A 7 -36.00 -8.68 12.23
CA LYS A 7 -36.19 -7.21 12.23
C LYS A 7 -34.99 -6.57 11.55
N ARG A 8 -35.22 -5.84 10.45
CA ARG A 8 -34.18 -5.02 9.83
C ARG A 8 -33.70 -4.02 10.86
N VAL A 9 -32.46 -4.17 11.31
CA VAL A 9 -31.82 -3.21 12.21
C VAL A 9 -31.45 -2.01 11.37
N ALA A 10 -31.82 -0.82 11.85
CA ALA A 10 -31.41 0.43 11.23
C ALA A 10 -29.90 0.64 11.45
N VAL A 11 -29.23 1.15 10.43
CA VAL A 11 -27.83 1.59 10.53
C VAL A 11 -27.77 2.76 11.53
N PRO A 12 -26.98 2.67 12.63
CA PRO A 12 -27.06 3.61 13.75
C PRO A 12 -26.91 5.08 13.37
N ARG A 13 -25.95 5.39 12.50
CA ARG A 13 -25.56 6.75 12.12
C ARG A 13 -25.70 7.02 10.62
N ILE A 14 -26.67 6.37 9.97
CA ILE A 14 -26.89 6.52 8.52
C ILE A 14 -27.20 7.96 8.09
N ASN A 15 -27.80 8.76 9.00
CA ASN A 15 -28.09 10.15 8.72
C ASN A 15 -26.82 11.00 8.61
N ASP A 16 -25.70 10.60 9.22
CA ASP A 16 -24.41 11.28 9.05
C ASP A 16 -23.93 11.10 7.60
N LEU A 17 -24.05 9.88 7.08
CA LEU A 17 -23.74 9.55 5.70
C LEU A 17 -24.63 10.30 4.70
N PHE A 18 -25.94 10.36 4.95
CA PHE A 18 -26.88 11.06 4.06
C PHE A 18 -26.83 12.59 4.16
N SER A 19 -26.33 13.12 5.29
CA SER A 19 -26.05 14.55 5.42
C SER A 19 -24.82 14.92 4.59
N LEU A 20 -23.82 14.04 4.55
CA LEU A 20 -22.61 14.21 3.75
C LEU A 20 -22.88 14.03 2.25
N ASP A 21 -23.67 13.00 1.91
CA ASP A 21 -24.04 12.69 0.54
C ASP A 21 -25.53 12.29 0.43
N PRO A 22 -26.40 13.26 0.09
CA PRO A 22 -27.84 13.02 -0.04
C PRO A 22 -28.22 12.04 -1.14
N TYR A 23 -27.37 11.81 -2.16
CA TYR A 23 -27.68 10.87 -3.25
C TYR A 23 -27.73 9.42 -2.76
N LEU A 24 -27.05 9.09 -1.66
CA LEU A 24 -27.09 7.75 -1.06
C LEU A 24 -28.46 7.38 -0.49
N ARG A 25 -29.36 8.35 -0.27
CA ARG A 25 -30.73 8.08 0.22
C ARG A 25 -31.51 7.16 -0.70
N THR A 26 -31.32 7.24 -2.02
CA THR A 26 -31.99 6.34 -2.97
C THR A 26 -31.55 4.88 -2.81
N TYR A 27 -30.36 4.66 -2.22
CA TYR A 27 -29.76 3.34 -1.98
C TYR A 27 -29.83 2.91 -0.52
N GLU A 28 -30.59 3.61 0.33
CA GLU A 28 -30.74 3.30 1.76
C GLU A 28 -31.11 1.84 2.02
N LYS A 29 -31.98 1.27 1.18
CA LYS A 29 -32.39 -0.15 1.27
C LYS A 29 -31.21 -1.09 1.11
N GLU A 30 -30.31 -0.80 0.17
CA GLU A 30 -29.14 -1.62 -0.11
C GLU A 30 -28.05 -1.45 0.96
N ILE A 31 -27.78 -0.21 1.39
CA ILE A 31 -26.86 0.09 2.50
C ILE A 31 -27.33 -0.62 3.78
N THR A 32 -28.63 -0.52 4.10
CA THR A 32 -29.23 -1.19 5.25
C THR A 32 -29.16 -2.71 5.11
N ARG A 33 -29.36 -3.26 3.91
CA ARG A 33 -29.24 -4.71 3.67
C ARG A 33 -27.81 -5.19 3.94
N ARG A 34 -26.80 -4.53 3.37
CA ARG A 34 -25.37 -4.84 3.58
C ARG A 34 -24.99 -4.80 5.06
N TYR A 35 -25.42 -3.75 5.77
CA TYR A 35 -25.20 -3.62 7.21
C TYR A 35 -25.87 -4.73 8.02
N ASN A 36 -27.09 -5.15 7.67
CA ASN A 36 -27.75 -6.29 8.32
C ASN A 36 -27.03 -7.62 8.04
N CYS A 37 -26.44 -7.81 6.85
CA CYS A 37 -25.58 -8.96 6.58
C CYS A 37 -24.33 -8.96 7.47
N PHE A 38 -23.65 -7.80 7.59
CA PHE A 38 -22.53 -7.61 8.51
C PHE A 38 -22.92 -7.92 9.98
N LEU A 39 -24.01 -7.34 10.46
CA LEU A 39 -24.49 -7.58 11.84
C LEU A 39 -24.82 -9.05 12.06
N THR A 40 -25.51 -9.68 11.12
CA THR A 40 -25.85 -11.10 11.23
C THR A 40 -24.60 -11.95 11.33
N LEU A 41 -23.60 -11.71 10.47
CA LEU A 41 -22.34 -12.45 10.50
C LEU A 41 -21.58 -12.21 11.82
N LYS A 42 -21.46 -10.95 12.23
CA LYS A 42 -20.81 -10.57 13.49
C LYS A 42 -21.50 -11.26 14.67
N GLU A 43 -22.82 -11.15 14.80
CA GLU A 43 -23.59 -11.79 15.87
C GLU A 43 -23.45 -13.32 15.84
N SER A 44 -23.44 -13.93 14.66
CA SER A 44 -23.15 -15.35 14.53
C SER A 44 -21.78 -15.71 15.09
N ILE A 45 -20.74 -14.89 14.88
CA ILE A 45 -19.41 -15.12 15.44
C ILE A 45 -19.46 -14.99 16.96
N GLU A 46 -20.09 -13.93 17.49
CA GLU A 46 -20.21 -13.70 18.93
C GLU A 46 -20.97 -14.82 19.67
N VAL A 47 -21.89 -15.51 18.99
CA VAL A 47 -22.70 -16.60 19.58
C VAL A 47 -22.03 -17.97 19.44
N ASN A 48 -21.39 -18.25 18.30
CA ASN A 48 -20.90 -19.61 18.00
C ASN A 48 -19.42 -19.81 18.40
N GLU A 49 -18.66 -18.75 18.63
CA GLU A 49 -17.27 -18.83 19.09
C GLU A 49 -17.20 -18.47 20.57
N ALA A 50 -16.48 -19.26 21.37
CA ALA A 50 -16.53 -19.18 22.84
C ALA A 50 -16.19 -17.77 23.40
N GLY A 51 -15.21 -17.07 22.83
CA GLY A 51 -14.88 -15.67 23.13
C GLY A 51 -15.25 -14.70 22.01
N GLY A 52 -16.23 -15.07 21.17
CA GLY A 52 -16.74 -14.26 20.08
C GLY A 52 -15.67 -13.83 19.08
N LEU A 53 -15.76 -12.59 18.59
CA LEU A 53 -14.84 -12.08 17.56
C LEU A 53 -13.38 -11.99 18.05
N ASP A 54 -13.16 -11.87 19.35
CA ASP A 54 -11.83 -11.79 19.95
C ASP A 54 -11.09 -13.13 19.79
N ASP A 55 -11.70 -14.23 20.25
CA ASP A 55 -11.12 -15.57 20.10
C ASP A 55 -11.07 -16.02 18.63
N PHE A 56 -12.08 -15.67 17.84
CA PHE A 56 -12.18 -16.03 16.41
C PHE A 56 -10.98 -15.51 15.59
N SER A 57 -10.48 -14.32 15.92
CA SER A 57 -9.34 -13.70 15.26
C SER A 57 -7.98 -14.11 15.85
N GLN A 58 -7.97 -14.95 16.89
CA GLN A 58 -6.73 -15.47 17.50
C GLN A 58 -6.48 -16.92 17.11
N SER A 59 -7.08 -17.39 16.01
CA SER A 59 -7.01 -18.81 15.67
C SER A 59 -5.61 -19.30 15.29
N TYR A 60 -4.71 -18.41 14.90
CA TYR A 60 -3.29 -18.74 14.73
C TYR A 60 -2.62 -19.23 16.04
N LYS A 61 -3.21 -18.99 17.22
CA LYS A 61 -2.71 -19.51 18.52
C LYS A 61 -3.00 -21.01 18.73
N HIS A 62 -3.81 -21.61 17.85
CA HIS A 62 -4.17 -23.04 17.96
C HIS A 62 -4.24 -23.78 16.62
N TYR A 63 -4.30 -23.08 15.48
CA TYR A 63 -4.09 -23.65 14.14
C TYR A 63 -2.61 -23.60 13.74
N GLY A 64 -2.19 -24.51 12.87
CA GLY A 64 -0.79 -24.73 12.54
C GLY A 64 -0.06 -25.51 13.63
N CYS A 65 1.26 -25.34 13.69
CA CYS A 65 2.15 -26.07 14.60
C CYS A 65 2.44 -25.27 15.88
N HIS A 66 2.15 -25.87 17.03
CA HIS A 66 2.40 -25.29 18.35
C HIS A 66 3.21 -26.24 19.23
N ILE A 67 4.40 -25.80 19.64
CA ILE A 67 5.25 -26.53 20.57
C ILE A 67 4.92 -26.07 21.99
N GLN A 68 4.52 -27.01 22.84
CA GLN A 68 4.17 -26.78 24.22
C GLN A 68 5.40 -26.70 25.12
N ALA A 69 5.24 -26.17 26.34
CA ALA A 69 6.33 -26.02 27.30
C ALA A 69 6.97 -27.37 27.74
N ASP A 70 6.21 -28.47 27.66
CA ASP A 70 6.69 -29.83 27.93
C ASP A 70 7.35 -30.51 26.72
N GLY A 71 7.45 -29.80 25.58
CA GLY A 71 8.02 -30.30 24.33
C GLY A 71 7.03 -31.09 23.45
N SER A 72 5.78 -31.27 23.88
CA SER A 72 4.74 -31.86 23.04
C SER A 72 4.35 -30.91 21.90
N VAL A 73 3.93 -31.46 20.75
CA VAL A 73 3.51 -30.68 19.58
C VAL A 73 2.01 -30.85 19.37
N THR A 74 1.29 -29.73 19.33
CA THR A 74 -0.11 -29.70 18.89
C THR A 74 -0.14 -29.18 17.46
N TRP A 75 -0.81 -29.90 16.56
CA TRP A 75 -1.00 -29.47 15.18
C TRP A 75 -2.48 -29.53 14.81
N LYS A 76 -3.02 -28.42 14.29
CA LYS A 76 -4.43 -28.34 13.86
C LYS A 76 -4.55 -27.71 12.49
N GLU A 77 -5.31 -28.36 11.62
CA GLU A 77 -5.60 -27.88 10.26
C GLU A 77 -7.09 -27.96 9.94
N TRP A 78 -7.57 -27.05 9.10
CA TRP A 78 -8.86 -27.16 8.46
C TRP A 78 -8.69 -27.77 7.06
N CYS A 79 -9.05 -29.05 6.93
CA CYS A 79 -8.80 -29.84 5.72
C CYS A 79 -9.98 -30.78 5.43
N PRO A 80 -11.18 -30.25 5.12
CA PRO A 80 -12.43 -31.04 5.05
C PRO A 80 -12.45 -32.06 3.89
N GLY A 81 -11.67 -31.84 2.84
CA GLY A 81 -11.47 -32.76 1.71
C GLY A 81 -10.55 -33.95 2.00
N ALA A 82 -9.81 -33.94 3.11
CA ALA A 82 -8.93 -35.03 3.49
C ALA A 82 -9.71 -36.22 4.06
N LYS A 83 -9.20 -37.42 3.75
CA LYS A 83 -9.53 -38.68 4.40
C LYS A 83 -8.60 -38.91 5.59
N GLN A 84 -7.31 -38.65 5.42
CA GLN A 84 -6.29 -38.78 6.46
C GLN A 84 -5.25 -37.65 6.36
N LEU A 85 -4.69 -37.26 7.50
CA LEU A 85 -3.65 -36.25 7.64
C LEU A 85 -2.48 -36.85 8.41
N TYR A 86 -1.27 -36.64 7.90
CA TYR A 86 -0.05 -37.06 8.55
C TYR A 86 0.93 -35.89 8.62
N LEU A 87 1.72 -35.87 9.68
CA LEU A 87 2.83 -34.95 9.82
C LEU A 87 4.13 -35.67 9.43
N TRP A 88 4.87 -35.08 8.51
CA TRP A 88 6.21 -35.51 8.14
C TRP A 88 7.22 -34.42 8.49
N GLY A 89 8.43 -34.81 8.88
CA GLY A 89 9.51 -33.88 9.18
C GLY A 89 10.76 -34.57 9.69
N ASP A 90 11.78 -33.77 9.95
CA ASP A 90 13.06 -34.23 10.51
C ASP A 90 12.94 -34.51 12.02
N PHE A 91 12.25 -35.60 12.38
CA PHE A 91 12.04 -36.00 13.77
C PHE A 91 13.26 -36.67 14.40
N THR A 92 13.54 -36.41 15.68
CA THR A 92 14.59 -37.10 16.44
C THR A 92 14.17 -38.52 16.82
N PRO A 93 15.00 -39.56 16.62
CA PRO A 93 14.64 -40.96 16.90
C PRO A 93 14.34 -41.29 18.38
N ASP A 94 14.80 -40.48 19.33
CA ASP A 94 14.75 -40.71 20.78
C ASP A 94 13.66 -39.89 21.51
N GLY A 95 12.91 -39.04 20.79
CA GLY A 95 11.73 -38.35 21.30
C GLY A 95 11.97 -37.12 22.18
N THR A 96 13.21 -36.62 22.32
CA THR A 96 13.50 -35.39 23.08
C THR A 96 13.58 -34.17 22.15
N CYS A 97 12.68 -33.21 22.35
CA CYS A 97 12.39 -32.09 21.43
C CYS A 97 12.05 -32.59 20.01
N VAL A 98 10.80 -33.04 19.84
CA VAL A 98 10.35 -33.87 18.71
C VAL A 98 10.66 -33.27 17.33
N ILE A 99 10.76 -31.94 17.20
CA ILE A 99 11.17 -31.27 15.97
C ILE A 99 12.06 -30.07 16.34
N ALA A 100 13.31 -30.09 15.91
CA ALA A 100 14.24 -28.99 16.17
C ALA A 100 13.79 -27.70 15.46
N HIS A 101 14.18 -26.55 16.01
CA HIS A 101 14.02 -25.27 15.34
C HIS A 101 14.65 -25.32 13.94
N ASN A 102 13.95 -24.77 12.95
CA ASN A 102 14.36 -24.65 11.56
C ASN A 102 14.45 -25.98 10.78
N SER A 103 14.03 -27.10 11.39
CA SER A 103 13.77 -28.35 10.68
C SER A 103 12.68 -28.17 9.62
N VAL A 104 12.75 -29.00 8.57
CA VAL A 104 11.69 -29.05 7.55
C VAL A 104 10.52 -29.87 8.09
N VAL A 105 9.32 -29.35 7.91
CA VAL A 105 8.07 -30.05 8.20
C VAL A 105 7.12 -29.95 7.01
N LYS A 106 6.30 -30.98 6.82
CA LYS A 106 5.29 -31.05 5.75
C LYS A 106 4.05 -31.77 6.22
N LEU A 107 2.90 -31.40 5.67
CA LEU A 107 1.67 -32.15 5.80
C LEU A 107 1.55 -33.12 4.64
N LEU A 108 1.35 -34.40 4.93
CA LEU A 108 0.96 -35.40 3.94
C LEU A 108 -0.55 -35.62 4.07
N ILE A 109 -1.26 -35.51 2.96
CA ILE A 109 -2.72 -35.52 2.91
C ILE A 109 -3.15 -36.66 2.00
N GLU A 110 -3.95 -37.58 2.53
CA GLU A 110 -4.69 -38.55 1.71
C GLU A 110 -6.07 -37.95 1.43
N GLY A 111 -6.35 -37.61 0.17
CA GLY A 111 -7.65 -37.14 -0.27
C GLY A 111 -8.72 -38.23 -0.21
N LYS A 112 -10.00 -37.84 -0.23
CA LYS A 112 -11.12 -38.80 -0.30
C LYS A 112 -11.12 -39.67 -1.57
N ASP A 113 -10.44 -39.23 -2.62
CA ASP A 113 -10.22 -39.99 -3.85
C ASP A 113 -9.06 -41.00 -3.75
N GLY A 114 -8.40 -41.08 -2.59
CA GLY A 114 -7.26 -41.96 -2.34
C GLY A 114 -5.93 -41.45 -2.88
N LYS A 115 -5.87 -40.23 -3.43
CA LYS A 115 -4.60 -39.62 -3.84
C LYS A 115 -3.87 -39.05 -2.63
N GLU A 116 -2.55 -39.22 -2.62
CA GLU A 116 -1.67 -38.63 -1.61
C GLU A 116 -0.91 -37.46 -2.20
N PHE A 117 -0.73 -36.41 -1.40
CA PHE A 117 0.04 -35.23 -1.76
C PHE A 117 0.58 -34.51 -0.52
N ASP A 118 1.71 -33.82 -0.67
CA ASP A 118 2.29 -32.99 0.38
C ASP A 118 1.90 -31.52 0.23
N ARG A 119 1.73 -30.83 1.36
CA ARG A 119 1.40 -29.41 1.45
C ARG A 119 2.16 -28.73 2.57
N LEU A 120 2.36 -27.43 2.40
CA LEU A 120 2.70 -26.54 3.50
C LEU A 120 1.41 -26.22 4.29
N SER A 121 1.53 -25.97 5.59
CA SER A 121 0.41 -25.47 6.38
C SER A 121 -0.03 -24.09 5.87
N PRO A 122 -1.34 -23.83 5.71
CA PRO A 122 -1.86 -22.47 5.49
C PRO A 122 -1.44 -21.50 6.61
N TRP A 123 -1.15 -22.02 7.81
CA TRP A 123 -0.75 -21.29 8.99
C TRP A 123 0.78 -21.28 9.21
N ALA A 124 1.56 -21.67 8.20
CA ALA A 124 3.02 -21.63 8.29
C ALA A 124 3.52 -20.21 8.55
N SER A 125 4.32 -20.03 9.61
CA SER A 125 4.92 -18.75 9.99
C SER A 125 6.26 -18.48 9.31
N TYR A 126 6.89 -19.50 8.73
CA TYR A 126 8.12 -19.36 7.96
C TYR A 126 8.27 -20.51 6.97
N VAL A 127 8.58 -20.16 5.73
CA VAL A 127 8.87 -21.11 4.65
C VAL A 127 10.11 -20.62 3.93
N THR A 128 10.92 -21.50 3.34
CA THR A 128 12.16 -21.11 2.67
C THR A 128 12.36 -21.91 1.40
N GLN A 129 13.00 -21.31 0.41
CA GLN A 129 13.47 -22.01 -0.79
C GLN A 129 14.98 -22.26 -0.70
N THR A 130 15.41 -23.50 -0.93
CA THR A 130 16.84 -23.79 -1.09
C THR A 130 17.30 -23.48 -2.51
N HIS A 131 18.55 -23.05 -2.71
CA HIS A 131 19.09 -22.64 -4.03
C HIS A 131 18.98 -23.70 -5.15
N LYS A 132 18.63 -24.95 -4.84
CA LYS A 132 18.48 -26.04 -5.81
C LYS A 132 17.03 -26.45 -6.05
N ALA A 133 16.09 -25.98 -5.24
CA ALA A 133 14.69 -26.41 -5.27
C ALA A 133 13.80 -25.35 -5.94
N ILE A 134 12.84 -25.80 -6.73
CA ILE A 134 11.80 -24.94 -7.33
C ILE A 134 10.71 -24.61 -6.29
N VAL A 135 10.53 -25.48 -5.30
CA VAL A 135 9.44 -25.44 -4.31
C VAL A 135 9.97 -24.99 -2.95
N TYR A 136 9.14 -24.32 -2.17
CA TYR A 136 9.42 -23.94 -0.78
C TYR A 136 9.21 -25.09 0.20
N ASP A 137 10.02 -25.10 1.25
CA ASP A 137 9.87 -25.98 2.42
C ASP A 137 9.37 -25.17 3.62
N GLN A 138 8.41 -25.71 4.36
CA GLN A 138 7.99 -25.12 5.63
C GLN A 138 9.04 -25.38 6.71
N ARG A 139 9.44 -24.30 7.39
CA ARG A 139 10.41 -24.33 8.48
C ARG A 139 9.68 -24.21 9.80
N LEU A 140 10.03 -25.07 10.75
CA LEU A 140 9.55 -24.90 12.12
C LEU A 140 10.21 -23.68 12.78
N TRP A 141 9.50 -22.56 12.83
CA TRP A 141 10.01 -21.34 13.45
C TRP A 141 9.72 -21.29 14.96
N ASN A 142 10.68 -21.74 15.77
CA ASN A 142 10.65 -21.64 17.23
C ASN A 142 12.06 -21.39 17.79
N PRO A 143 12.65 -20.21 17.54
CA PRO A 143 14.00 -19.90 18.02
C PRO A 143 14.04 -19.82 19.56
N ASP A 144 15.19 -20.17 20.15
CA ASP A 144 15.42 -20.09 21.61
C ASP A 144 15.25 -18.65 22.14
N GLN A 145 15.64 -17.68 21.32
CA GLN A 145 15.48 -16.26 21.59
C GLN A 145 14.53 -15.63 20.58
N LYS A 146 13.28 -15.44 21.00
CA LYS A 146 12.30 -14.63 20.26
C LYS A 146 12.56 -13.15 20.49
N TYR A 147 12.53 -12.36 19.42
CA TYR A 147 12.58 -10.90 19.49
C TYR A 147 11.38 -10.39 20.28
N LYS A 148 11.64 -9.46 21.20
CA LYS A 148 10.61 -8.76 21.96
C LYS A 148 10.65 -7.31 21.54
N MET A 149 9.51 -6.81 21.05
CA MET A 149 9.33 -5.39 20.72
C MET A 149 9.73 -4.53 21.92
N LYS A 150 10.61 -3.56 21.70
CA LYS A 150 11.17 -2.68 22.74
C LYS A 150 10.46 -1.33 22.78
N HIS A 151 9.89 -0.91 21.65
CA HIS A 151 9.23 0.37 21.49
C HIS A 151 7.72 0.15 21.39
N ALA A 152 6.96 1.12 21.89
CA ALA A 152 5.52 1.14 21.70
C ALA A 152 5.18 1.64 20.29
N HIS A 153 3.99 1.29 19.82
CA HIS A 153 3.41 1.87 18.61
C HIS A 153 3.48 3.42 18.66
N PRO A 154 3.96 4.08 17.59
CA PRO A 154 3.89 5.52 17.49
C PRO A 154 2.44 6.01 17.54
N PRO A 155 2.19 7.25 17.99
CA PRO A 155 0.87 7.84 17.90
C PRO A 155 0.38 7.86 16.45
N ARG A 156 -0.90 7.53 16.26
CA ARG A 156 -1.55 7.58 14.94
C ARG A 156 -1.39 8.98 14.32
N PRO A 157 -0.70 9.13 13.18
CA PRO A 157 -0.49 10.44 12.56
C PRO A 157 -1.81 10.99 12.00
N GLU A 158 -2.11 12.26 12.28
CA GLU A 158 -3.25 12.95 11.65
C GLU A 158 -3.05 13.16 10.15
N ARG A 159 -1.79 13.25 9.72
CA ARG A 159 -1.33 13.61 8.38
C ARG A 159 -0.35 12.54 7.91
N LEU A 160 -0.75 11.75 6.92
CA LEU A 160 0.10 10.67 6.40
C LEU A 160 1.03 11.20 5.31
N ARG A 161 2.33 11.02 5.54
CA ARG A 161 3.38 11.15 4.54
C ARG A 161 4.01 9.77 4.42
N VAL A 162 3.57 9.03 3.41
CA VAL A 162 3.86 7.61 3.24
C VAL A 162 5.04 7.43 2.29
N TYR A 163 6.04 6.69 2.72
CA TYR A 163 7.13 6.20 1.88
C TYR A 163 6.85 4.74 1.50
N GLU A 164 6.39 4.50 0.27
CA GLU A 164 6.15 3.14 -0.23
C GLU A 164 7.48 2.43 -0.49
N SER A 165 7.60 1.17 -0.07
CA SER A 165 8.87 0.46 -0.02
C SER A 165 8.75 -1.02 -0.26
N HIS A 166 9.74 -1.56 -0.97
CA HIS A 166 9.94 -2.99 -1.17
C HIS A 166 11.36 -3.35 -0.69
N VAL A 167 11.46 -4.19 0.34
CA VAL A 167 12.74 -4.52 1.01
C VAL A 167 13.76 -5.10 0.03
N GLY A 168 13.37 -6.08 -0.77
CA GLY A 168 14.29 -6.82 -1.64
C GLY A 168 15.01 -6.00 -2.71
N ILE A 169 14.51 -4.83 -3.10
CA ILE A 169 15.12 -3.97 -4.15
C ILE A 169 15.78 -2.72 -3.56
N SER A 170 15.83 -2.62 -2.23
CA SER A 170 16.22 -1.39 -1.52
C SER A 170 17.73 -1.13 -1.48
N SER A 171 18.55 -1.99 -2.07
CA SER A 171 20.01 -1.78 -2.16
C SER A 171 20.43 -1.37 -3.57
N PRO A 172 21.60 -0.73 -3.74
CA PRO A 172 22.16 -0.45 -5.06
C PRO A 172 22.77 -1.70 -5.73
N GLU A 173 22.87 -2.81 -4.99
CA GLU A 173 23.36 -4.07 -5.53
C GLU A 173 22.27 -4.79 -6.32
N GLY A 174 22.64 -5.42 -7.43
CA GLY A 174 21.74 -6.28 -8.20
C GLY A 174 21.54 -7.64 -7.53
N LYS A 175 20.97 -7.64 -6.33
CA LYS A 175 20.61 -8.83 -5.53
C LYS A 175 19.45 -8.50 -4.60
N VAL A 176 18.82 -9.52 -4.01
CA VAL A 176 17.79 -9.30 -2.99
C VAL A 176 18.43 -8.72 -1.72
N ALA A 177 18.00 -7.52 -1.32
CA ALA A 177 18.39 -6.88 -0.07
C ALA A 177 17.61 -7.44 1.13
N THR A 178 18.14 -7.23 2.34
CA THR A 178 17.64 -7.85 3.58
C THR A 178 16.88 -6.88 4.48
N TYR A 179 16.10 -7.41 5.43
CA TYR A 179 15.46 -6.63 6.48
C TYR A 179 16.49 -5.82 7.27
N ALA A 180 17.62 -6.43 7.63
CA ALA A 180 18.73 -5.75 8.32
C ALA A 180 19.29 -4.59 7.48
N TYR A 181 19.50 -4.79 6.17
CA TYR A 181 19.96 -3.71 5.30
C TYR A 181 18.96 -2.55 5.25
N PHE A 182 17.67 -2.83 5.11
CA PHE A 182 16.62 -1.80 5.09
C PHE A 182 16.59 -1.03 6.40
N LYS A 183 16.66 -1.75 7.54
CA LYS A 183 16.71 -1.17 8.89
C LYS A 183 17.89 -0.19 9.04
N ASP A 184 19.09 -0.62 8.68
CA ASP A 184 20.31 0.16 8.95
C ASP A 184 20.56 1.29 7.95
N ASN A 185 20.11 1.13 6.69
CA ASN A 185 20.48 2.05 5.60
C ASN A 185 19.31 2.84 5.03
N VAL A 186 18.09 2.31 5.09
CA VAL A 186 16.91 2.92 4.44
C VAL A 186 16.04 3.66 5.45
N LEU A 187 15.79 3.09 6.64
CA LEU A 187 15.02 3.79 7.68
C LEU A 187 15.60 5.17 8.04
N PRO A 188 16.93 5.35 8.24
CA PRO A 188 17.49 6.67 8.51
C PRO A 188 17.25 7.67 7.37
N ARG A 189 17.26 7.20 6.12
CA ARG A 189 16.96 8.04 4.95
C ARG A 189 15.51 8.48 4.95
N ILE A 190 14.58 7.56 5.16
CA ILE A 190 13.13 7.84 5.22
C ILE A 190 12.86 8.88 6.32
N LYS A 191 13.46 8.71 7.50
CA LYS A 191 13.34 9.66 8.60
C LYS A 191 13.88 11.05 8.23
N LYS A 192 15.07 11.10 7.61
CA LYS A 192 15.70 12.36 7.18
C LYS A 192 14.83 13.11 6.16
N LEU A 193 14.18 12.39 5.27
CA LEU A 193 13.25 12.94 4.26
C LEU A 193 11.93 13.46 4.85
N GLY A 194 11.65 13.26 6.15
CA GLY A 194 10.47 13.83 6.82
C GLY A 194 9.18 13.01 6.68
N TYR A 195 9.26 11.81 6.10
CA TYR A 195 8.15 10.85 6.09
C TYR A 195 7.86 10.34 7.52
N ASN A 196 6.58 10.07 7.78
CA ASN A 196 6.12 9.57 9.08
C ASN A 196 5.43 8.21 9.00
N ALA A 197 5.27 7.67 7.79
CA ALA A 197 4.69 6.36 7.54
C ALA A 197 5.48 5.61 6.46
N ILE A 198 5.57 4.29 6.59
CA ILE A 198 6.13 3.40 5.57
C ILE A 198 5.02 2.46 5.10
N GLN A 199 4.79 2.35 3.79
CA GLN A 199 3.99 1.27 3.22
C GLN A 199 4.94 0.16 2.79
N LEU A 200 4.90 -0.98 3.48
CA LEU A 200 5.84 -2.07 3.29
C LEU A 200 5.20 -3.17 2.42
N MET A 201 5.65 -3.23 1.17
CA MET A 201 5.17 -4.15 0.15
C MET A 201 5.87 -5.50 0.22
N ALA A 202 5.24 -6.52 -0.36
CA ALA A 202 5.83 -7.84 -0.61
C ALA A 202 6.36 -8.57 0.64
N ILE A 203 5.71 -8.39 1.79
CA ILE A 203 6.08 -9.04 3.06
C ILE A 203 5.40 -10.39 3.26
N MET A 204 4.11 -10.52 2.91
CA MET A 204 3.46 -11.83 2.89
C MET A 204 4.19 -12.72 1.87
N GLU A 205 4.53 -13.93 2.26
CA GLU A 205 5.39 -14.78 1.45
C GLU A 205 4.74 -15.12 0.10
N HIS A 206 5.54 -15.01 -0.95
CA HIS A 206 5.13 -15.18 -2.34
C HIS A 206 6.25 -15.91 -3.10
N ALA A 207 5.93 -17.05 -3.72
CA ALA A 207 6.95 -17.84 -4.42
C ALA A 207 7.51 -17.14 -5.66
N TYR A 208 6.70 -16.35 -6.38
CA TYR A 208 7.12 -15.66 -7.60
C TYR A 208 7.58 -14.23 -7.30
N TYR A 209 8.90 -13.99 -7.26
CA TYR A 209 9.47 -12.68 -6.87
C TYR A 209 9.02 -11.52 -7.77
N ALA A 210 8.90 -11.76 -9.08
CA ALA A 210 8.43 -10.76 -10.03
C ALA A 210 6.90 -10.50 -9.96
N SER A 211 6.17 -11.15 -9.07
CA SER A 211 4.79 -10.74 -8.72
C SER A 211 4.74 -9.47 -7.87
N PHE A 212 5.90 -8.98 -7.41
CA PHE A 212 5.99 -7.81 -6.55
C PHE A 212 5.22 -7.95 -5.22
N GLY A 213 5.01 -9.20 -4.77
CA GLY A 213 4.27 -9.52 -3.55
C GLY A 213 2.81 -9.93 -3.77
N TYR A 214 2.26 -9.70 -4.96
CA TYR A 214 0.82 -9.91 -5.20
C TYR A 214 0.42 -11.39 -5.31
N GLN A 215 1.34 -12.29 -5.67
CA GLN A 215 1.06 -13.73 -5.77
C GLN A 215 1.38 -14.46 -4.45
N VAL A 216 0.63 -14.14 -3.39
CA VAL A 216 0.84 -14.69 -2.04
C VAL A 216 0.61 -16.21 -2.03
N THR A 217 1.53 -16.93 -1.39
CA THR A 217 1.50 -18.38 -1.23
C THR A 217 1.33 -18.81 0.23
N SER A 218 1.98 -18.13 1.18
CA SER A 218 1.89 -18.43 2.63
C SER A 218 1.57 -17.16 3.43
N PHE A 219 0.31 -17.02 3.85
CA PHE A 219 -0.23 -15.73 4.33
C PHE A 219 0.29 -15.32 5.70
N PHE A 220 0.70 -16.29 6.54
CA PHE A 220 1.24 -16.03 7.88
C PHE A 220 2.78 -15.95 7.89
N ALA A 221 3.43 -16.23 6.77
CA ALA A 221 4.89 -16.23 6.66
C ALA A 221 5.41 -14.86 6.21
N ALA A 222 6.37 -14.33 6.96
CA ALA A 222 7.19 -13.22 6.49
C ALA A 222 8.13 -13.71 5.39
N CYS A 223 8.26 -12.93 4.31
CA CYS A 223 9.03 -13.30 3.15
C CYS A 223 10.47 -13.64 3.53
N SER A 224 10.85 -14.89 3.28
CA SER A 224 12.14 -15.46 3.67
C SER A 224 13.32 -14.95 2.86
N ARG A 225 13.05 -14.36 1.69
CA ARG A 225 14.10 -13.79 0.84
C ARG A 225 14.86 -12.65 1.49
N TYR A 226 14.22 -11.92 2.39
CA TYR A 226 14.82 -10.73 3.03
C TYR A 226 15.46 -11.05 4.38
N GLY A 227 15.20 -12.24 4.94
CA GLY A 227 15.66 -12.62 6.27
C GLY A 227 14.69 -13.53 6.99
N ASN A 228 14.85 -13.61 8.30
CA ASN A 228 13.97 -14.38 9.17
C ASN A 228 12.90 -13.50 9.85
N PRO A 229 11.84 -14.09 10.45
CA PRO A 229 10.77 -13.35 11.11
C PRO A 229 11.24 -12.37 12.20
N GLU A 230 12.30 -12.69 12.94
CA GLU A 230 12.81 -11.83 14.01
C GLU A 230 13.47 -10.56 13.46
N GLU A 231 14.11 -10.63 12.29
CA GLU A 231 14.68 -9.47 11.61
C GLU A 231 13.60 -8.51 11.09
N LEU A 232 12.43 -9.03 10.68
CA LEU A 232 11.28 -8.18 10.35
C LEU A 232 10.72 -7.47 11.59
N LYS A 233 10.59 -8.18 12.71
CA LYS A 233 10.18 -7.57 13.99
C LYS A 233 11.15 -6.45 14.39
N GLU A 234 12.45 -6.69 14.28
CA GLU A 234 13.47 -5.69 14.59
C GLU A 234 13.38 -4.47 13.65
N LEU A 235 13.09 -4.67 12.35
CA LEU A 235 12.87 -3.58 11.39
C LEU A 235 11.70 -2.71 11.83
N VAL A 236 10.53 -3.31 12.11
CA VAL A 236 9.32 -2.57 12.54
C VAL A 236 9.57 -1.84 13.86
N ASP A 237 10.16 -2.52 14.84
CA ASP A 237 10.49 -1.93 16.15
C ASP A 237 11.50 -0.77 16.03
N THR A 238 12.43 -0.86 15.08
CA THR A 238 13.38 0.23 14.81
C THR A 238 12.68 1.42 14.16
N ALA A 239 11.74 1.20 13.22
CA ALA A 239 10.92 2.27 12.66
C ALA A 239 10.09 2.97 13.75
N HIS A 240 9.52 2.20 14.70
CA HIS A 240 8.82 2.72 15.86
C HIS A 240 9.71 3.60 16.74
N SER A 241 10.96 3.20 16.97
CA SER A 241 11.95 4.02 17.71
C SER A 241 12.20 5.39 17.05
N MET A 242 11.97 5.49 15.74
CA MET A 242 12.08 6.72 14.95
C MET A 242 10.75 7.49 14.85
N GLY A 243 9.68 7.01 15.50
CA GLY A 243 8.34 7.58 15.44
C GLY A 243 7.67 7.45 14.08
N ILE A 244 8.02 6.41 13.32
CA ILE A 244 7.46 6.11 12.00
C ILE A 244 6.48 4.95 12.13
N VAL A 245 5.25 5.14 11.66
CA VAL A 245 4.27 4.04 11.57
C VAL A 245 4.57 3.16 10.36
N VAL A 246 4.35 1.85 10.48
CA VAL A 246 4.59 0.89 9.40
C VAL A 246 3.28 0.21 9.02
N LEU A 247 2.90 0.36 7.76
CA LEU A 247 1.71 -0.24 7.17
C LEU A 247 2.14 -1.45 6.34
N LEU A 248 1.37 -2.52 6.40
CA LEU A 248 1.60 -3.74 5.61
C LEU A 248 0.66 -3.79 4.39
N ASP A 249 1.18 -4.22 3.24
CA ASP A 249 0.34 -4.67 2.13
C ASP A 249 -0.34 -5.99 2.46
N VAL A 250 -1.67 -5.98 2.54
CA VAL A 250 -2.51 -7.14 2.78
C VAL A 250 -3.19 -7.53 1.47
N VAL A 251 -2.76 -8.66 0.91
CA VAL A 251 -3.31 -9.22 -0.33
C VAL A 251 -4.35 -10.28 0.04
N HIS A 252 -5.54 -9.82 0.43
CA HIS A 252 -6.69 -10.70 0.69
C HIS A 252 -7.67 -10.78 -0.47
N SER A 253 -7.37 -10.13 -1.60
CA SER A 253 -8.20 -10.13 -2.79
C SER A 253 -8.15 -11.45 -3.56
N HIS A 254 -7.01 -12.14 -3.53
CA HIS A 254 -6.76 -13.39 -4.23
C HIS A 254 -5.59 -14.16 -3.58
N ALA A 255 -5.33 -15.37 -4.06
CA ALA A 255 -4.16 -16.15 -3.71
C ALA A 255 -3.51 -16.75 -4.96
N SER A 256 -2.22 -17.05 -4.88
CA SER A 256 -1.51 -17.76 -5.94
C SER A 256 -2.17 -19.12 -6.24
N LYS A 257 -2.14 -19.51 -7.52
CA LYS A 257 -2.59 -20.84 -7.96
C LYS A 257 -1.62 -21.97 -7.60
N ASN A 258 -0.49 -21.67 -6.96
CA ASN A 258 0.47 -22.67 -6.51
C ASN A 258 -0.18 -23.66 -5.54
N THR A 259 -0.05 -24.95 -5.84
CA THR A 259 -0.64 -26.04 -5.03
C THR A 259 0.34 -26.69 -4.06
N VAL A 260 1.64 -26.71 -4.38
CA VAL A 260 2.63 -27.42 -3.56
C VAL A 260 3.13 -26.52 -2.42
N ASP A 261 3.47 -25.28 -2.73
CA ASP A 261 3.97 -24.26 -1.81
C ASP A 261 2.97 -23.14 -1.54
N GLY A 262 1.74 -23.26 -2.05
CA GLY A 262 0.63 -22.34 -1.79
C GLY A 262 -0.59 -23.06 -1.22
N ILE A 263 -1.63 -22.28 -0.91
CA ILE A 263 -2.88 -22.79 -0.32
C ILE A 263 -3.90 -23.31 -1.36
N ASN A 264 -3.58 -23.24 -2.66
CA ASN A 264 -4.45 -23.78 -3.71
C ASN A 264 -4.56 -25.30 -3.59
N GLN A 265 -5.78 -25.84 -3.69
CA GLN A 265 -6.03 -27.28 -3.56
C GLN A 265 -5.36 -27.89 -2.32
N PHE A 266 -5.40 -27.16 -1.19
CA PHE A 266 -4.81 -27.58 0.08
C PHE A 266 -5.34 -28.95 0.51
N ASP A 267 -6.65 -29.16 0.48
CA ASP A 267 -7.29 -30.44 0.84
C ASP A 267 -7.56 -31.35 -0.36
N GLY A 268 -6.95 -31.05 -1.52
CA GLY A 268 -7.17 -31.75 -2.78
C GLY A 268 -8.40 -31.29 -3.58
N THR A 269 -9.20 -30.35 -3.07
CA THR A 269 -10.39 -29.79 -3.76
C THR A 269 -10.15 -28.37 -4.25
N ASN A 270 -10.93 -27.88 -5.22
CA ASN A 270 -10.86 -26.46 -5.58
C ASN A 270 -11.57 -25.57 -4.55
N GLY A 271 -12.53 -26.11 -3.79
CA GLY A 271 -13.47 -25.36 -2.96
C GLY A 271 -13.09 -25.10 -1.50
N CYS A 272 -11.91 -25.53 -1.02
CA CYS A 272 -11.49 -25.35 0.38
C CYS A 272 -11.48 -23.86 0.79
N PHE A 273 -10.39 -23.12 0.53
CA PHE A 273 -10.35 -21.67 0.83
C PHE A 273 -11.08 -20.79 -0.20
N PHE A 274 -11.50 -21.37 -1.31
CA PHE A 274 -11.87 -20.65 -2.52
C PHE A 274 -13.24 -21.07 -3.02
N HIS A 275 -13.84 -20.27 -3.91
CA HIS A 275 -15.00 -20.78 -4.65
C HIS A 275 -14.57 -21.95 -5.55
N ASP A 276 -15.38 -23.02 -5.59
CA ASP A 276 -15.06 -24.26 -6.31
C ASP A 276 -15.25 -24.15 -7.84
N ASN A 277 -16.09 -23.20 -8.27
CA ASN A 277 -16.45 -22.98 -9.68
C ASN A 277 -15.64 -21.84 -10.33
N GLN A 278 -16.06 -21.37 -11.51
CA GLN A 278 -15.40 -20.27 -12.22
C GLN A 278 -15.30 -18.96 -11.40
N ARG A 279 -16.20 -18.73 -10.43
CA ARG A 279 -16.10 -17.58 -9.51
C ARG A 279 -14.82 -17.63 -8.67
N GLY A 280 -14.22 -18.81 -8.51
CA GLY A 280 -13.00 -19.02 -7.75
C GLY A 280 -11.72 -18.73 -8.50
N PHE A 281 -11.80 -18.15 -9.71
CA PHE A 281 -10.65 -17.89 -10.56
C PHE A 281 -10.67 -16.45 -11.10
N HIS A 282 -9.53 -15.78 -11.04
CA HIS A 282 -9.35 -14.43 -11.55
C HIS A 282 -8.58 -14.46 -12.87
N ASP A 283 -9.29 -14.37 -14.00
CA ASP A 283 -8.73 -14.62 -15.34
C ASP A 283 -7.49 -13.76 -15.66
N LEU A 284 -7.53 -12.46 -15.36
CA LEU A 284 -6.43 -11.54 -15.67
C LEU A 284 -5.18 -11.77 -14.82
N TRP A 285 -5.36 -12.25 -13.59
CA TRP A 285 -4.26 -12.45 -12.63
C TRP A 285 -3.85 -13.91 -12.52
N ASP A 286 -4.54 -14.82 -13.22
CA ASP A 286 -4.26 -16.26 -13.21
C ASP A 286 -4.18 -16.83 -11.78
N SER A 287 -5.17 -16.46 -10.96
CA SER A 287 -5.15 -16.62 -9.48
C SER A 287 -6.46 -17.21 -8.92
N ARG A 288 -6.46 -17.62 -7.65
CA ARG A 288 -7.65 -18.13 -6.95
C ARG A 288 -8.35 -17.04 -6.13
N LEU A 289 -9.69 -17.10 -6.07
CA LEU A 289 -10.52 -16.13 -5.34
C LEU A 289 -11.19 -16.77 -4.12
N PHE A 290 -11.01 -16.13 -2.96
CA PHE A 290 -11.51 -16.61 -1.67
C PHE A 290 -13.03 -16.73 -1.65
N ASN A 291 -13.52 -17.73 -0.91
CA ASN A 291 -14.94 -17.80 -0.57
C ASN A 291 -15.19 -17.11 0.77
N TYR A 292 -15.49 -15.80 0.74
CA TYR A 292 -15.69 -14.99 1.96
C TYR A 292 -16.95 -15.37 2.78
N THR A 293 -17.77 -16.31 2.30
CA THR A 293 -18.91 -16.84 3.08
C THR A 293 -18.55 -18.02 3.96
N GLU A 294 -17.39 -18.65 3.72
CA GLU A 294 -16.97 -19.84 4.43
C GLU A 294 -16.40 -19.47 5.79
N TRP A 295 -16.85 -20.17 6.83
CA TRP A 295 -16.56 -19.80 8.23
C TRP A 295 -15.07 -19.84 8.53
N GLU A 296 -14.40 -20.88 8.05
CA GLU A 296 -12.97 -21.06 8.28
C GLU A 296 -12.11 -20.15 7.39
N VAL A 297 -12.63 -19.67 6.24
CA VAL A 297 -11.98 -18.62 5.44
C VAL A 297 -12.02 -17.28 6.18
N LEU A 298 -13.18 -16.93 6.76
CA LEU A 298 -13.29 -15.75 7.62
C LEU A 298 -12.35 -15.83 8.82
N ARG A 299 -12.30 -16.99 9.50
CA ARG A 299 -11.37 -17.24 10.61
C ARG A 299 -9.92 -17.03 10.18
N TYR A 300 -9.53 -17.61 9.05
CA TYR A 300 -8.19 -17.54 8.49
C TYR A 300 -7.78 -16.09 8.18
N LEU A 301 -8.61 -15.36 7.42
CA LEU A 301 -8.28 -14.00 6.98
C LEU A 301 -8.33 -12.98 8.13
N LEU A 302 -9.29 -13.08 9.05
CA LEU A 302 -9.33 -12.19 10.23
C LEU A 302 -8.19 -12.50 11.20
N SER A 303 -7.85 -13.77 11.37
CA SER A 303 -6.67 -14.17 12.14
C SER A 303 -5.38 -13.68 11.51
N ASN A 304 -5.31 -13.61 10.18
CA ASN A 304 -4.14 -13.09 9.48
C ASN A 304 -3.91 -11.60 9.77
N LEU A 305 -4.97 -10.78 9.73
CA LEU A 305 -4.86 -9.38 10.11
C LEU A 305 -4.35 -9.23 11.54
N ARG A 306 -4.90 -10.01 12.49
CA ARG A 306 -4.46 -9.95 13.88
C ARG A 306 -3.04 -10.45 14.10
N TRP A 307 -2.62 -11.47 13.35
CA TRP A 307 -1.26 -12.01 13.37
C TRP A 307 -0.23 -10.93 13.03
N TRP A 308 -0.45 -10.16 11.96
CA TRP A 308 0.48 -9.10 11.56
C TRP A 308 0.56 -7.95 12.58
N VAL A 309 -0.54 -7.67 13.32
CA VAL A 309 -0.50 -6.69 14.42
C VAL A 309 0.22 -7.27 15.64
N GLU A 310 -0.17 -8.45 16.14
CA GLU A 310 0.36 -8.99 17.41
C GLU A 310 1.78 -9.55 17.29
N GLU A 311 2.13 -10.21 16.19
CA GLU A 311 3.44 -10.85 16.03
C GLU A 311 4.53 -9.87 15.56
N TYR A 312 4.18 -8.94 14.67
CA TYR A 312 5.14 -8.05 14.01
C TYR A 312 4.98 -6.57 14.35
N GLY A 313 3.88 -6.17 15.00
CA GLY A 313 3.69 -4.79 15.45
C GLY A 313 3.33 -3.79 14.35
N PHE A 314 2.75 -4.23 13.23
CA PHE A 314 2.30 -3.28 12.19
C PHE A 314 1.23 -2.31 12.72
N ASP A 315 1.23 -1.09 12.18
CA ASP A 315 0.37 0.04 12.59
C ASP A 315 -0.77 0.30 11.58
N GLY A 316 -0.83 -0.46 10.51
CA GLY A 316 -1.84 -0.28 9.48
C GLY A 316 -1.75 -1.30 8.37
N PHE A 317 -2.75 -1.27 7.49
CA PHE A 317 -2.86 -2.13 6.34
C PHE A 317 -3.25 -1.34 5.10
N ARG A 318 -2.64 -1.66 3.96
CA ARG A 318 -3.22 -1.40 2.65
C ARG A 318 -3.85 -2.68 2.14
N PHE A 319 -5.15 -2.65 1.85
CA PHE A 319 -5.86 -3.78 1.24
C PHE A 319 -5.78 -3.67 -0.28
N ASP A 320 -4.94 -4.52 -0.87
CA ASP A 320 -4.63 -4.50 -2.29
C ASP A 320 -5.68 -5.23 -3.12
N GLY A 321 -5.96 -4.68 -4.31
CA GLY A 321 -6.99 -5.20 -5.19
C GLY A 321 -8.40 -5.09 -4.61
N ALA A 322 -8.69 -4.09 -3.76
CA ALA A 322 -10.02 -3.91 -3.16
C ALA A 322 -11.10 -3.75 -4.25
N THR A 323 -10.80 -3.12 -5.38
CA THR A 323 -11.71 -3.08 -6.55
C THR A 323 -12.09 -4.49 -7.02
N SER A 324 -11.13 -5.41 -7.09
CA SER A 324 -11.37 -6.80 -7.51
C SER A 324 -12.29 -7.53 -6.55
N MET A 325 -12.18 -7.23 -5.24
CA MET A 325 -13.05 -7.78 -4.21
C MET A 325 -14.47 -7.23 -4.29
N LEU A 326 -14.63 -5.93 -4.53
CA LEU A 326 -15.92 -5.24 -4.46
C LEU A 326 -16.88 -5.60 -5.59
N TYR A 327 -16.39 -6.08 -6.73
CA TYR A 327 -17.21 -6.34 -7.91
C TYR A 327 -16.98 -7.73 -8.47
N HIS A 328 -18.05 -8.42 -8.87
CA HIS A 328 -17.96 -9.73 -9.53
C HIS A 328 -17.24 -9.68 -10.89
N HIS A 329 -17.20 -8.51 -11.54
CA HIS A 329 -16.41 -8.30 -12.76
C HIS A 329 -15.00 -7.77 -12.48
N HIS A 330 -14.64 -7.59 -11.20
CA HIS A 330 -13.33 -7.18 -10.72
C HIS A 330 -12.83 -5.82 -11.25
N GLY A 331 -13.72 -4.97 -11.76
CA GLY A 331 -13.36 -3.75 -12.49
C GLY A 331 -12.79 -3.98 -13.90
N ILE A 332 -12.66 -5.23 -14.35
CA ILE A 332 -12.09 -5.56 -15.66
C ILE A 332 -13.06 -5.15 -16.77
N GLY A 333 -12.55 -4.43 -17.77
CA GLY A 333 -13.32 -3.95 -18.92
C GLY A 333 -14.50 -3.04 -18.55
N THR A 334 -14.52 -2.50 -17.33
CA THR A 334 -15.63 -1.71 -16.80
C THR A 334 -15.17 -0.29 -16.51
N GLY A 335 -15.87 0.70 -17.06
CA GLY A 335 -15.68 2.10 -16.71
C GLY A 335 -16.62 2.52 -15.59
N PHE A 336 -16.14 3.34 -14.67
CA PHE A 336 -16.96 3.93 -13.61
C PHE A 336 -17.20 5.41 -13.92
N SER A 337 -18.45 5.77 -14.19
CA SER A 337 -18.84 7.14 -14.56
C SER A 337 -19.06 8.02 -13.33
N GLY A 338 -19.19 7.42 -12.14
CA GLY A 338 -19.64 8.08 -10.92
C GLY A 338 -21.14 7.95 -10.68
N HIS A 339 -21.88 7.29 -11.57
CA HIS A 339 -23.29 6.99 -11.36
C HIS A 339 -23.47 5.92 -10.29
N TYR A 340 -24.37 6.14 -9.33
CA TYR A 340 -24.39 5.35 -8.10
C TYR A 340 -24.89 3.90 -8.30
N ASP A 341 -25.68 3.66 -9.34
CA ASP A 341 -26.12 2.30 -9.73
C ASP A 341 -24.94 1.35 -10.03
N GLU A 342 -23.79 1.89 -10.42
CA GLU A 342 -22.56 1.12 -10.68
C GLU A 342 -21.99 0.53 -9.38
N TYR A 343 -22.23 1.17 -8.23
CA TYR A 343 -21.66 0.81 -6.91
C TYR A 343 -22.65 0.09 -5.97
N PHE A 344 -23.95 0.26 -6.22
CA PHE A 344 -25.03 -0.26 -5.39
C PHE A 344 -25.96 -1.23 -6.14
N GLY A 345 -25.53 -1.71 -7.30
CA GLY A 345 -26.25 -2.68 -8.13
C GLY A 345 -25.88 -4.15 -7.87
N LEU A 346 -26.44 -5.03 -8.69
CA LEU A 346 -26.13 -6.47 -8.71
C LEU A 346 -24.65 -6.83 -8.96
N PRO A 347 -23.84 -6.02 -9.66
CA PRO A 347 -22.43 -6.33 -9.84
C PRO A 347 -21.58 -6.31 -8.56
N THR A 348 -22.05 -5.66 -7.50
CA THR A 348 -21.30 -5.56 -6.24
C THR A 348 -21.31 -6.87 -5.48
N ASP A 349 -20.13 -7.38 -5.14
CA ASP A 349 -19.97 -8.58 -4.33
C ASP A 349 -20.27 -8.28 -2.85
N THR A 350 -21.46 -8.68 -2.40
CA THR A 350 -21.88 -8.46 -1.00
C THR A 350 -21.02 -9.25 -0.02
N GLU A 351 -20.51 -10.42 -0.41
CA GLU A 351 -19.76 -11.30 0.48
C GLU A 351 -18.42 -10.65 0.84
N SER A 352 -17.73 -10.14 -0.19
CA SER A 352 -16.50 -9.36 -0.03
C SER A 352 -16.73 -8.06 0.75
N VAL A 353 -17.81 -7.32 0.47
CA VAL A 353 -18.15 -6.10 1.21
C VAL A 353 -18.34 -6.39 2.69
N VAL A 354 -19.07 -7.45 3.03
CA VAL A 354 -19.31 -7.85 4.43
C VAL A 354 -18.01 -8.27 5.12
N TYR A 355 -17.14 -9.00 4.42
CA TYR A 355 -15.81 -9.32 4.94
C TYR A 355 -14.99 -8.06 5.24
N LEU A 356 -14.94 -7.09 4.30
CA LEU A 356 -14.20 -5.83 4.49
C LEU A 356 -14.77 -4.99 5.64
N MET A 357 -16.11 -4.93 5.78
CA MET A 357 -16.76 -4.29 6.94
C MET A 357 -16.35 -4.96 8.25
N LEU A 358 -16.35 -6.31 8.29
CA LEU A 358 -15.97 -7.07 9.48
C LEU A 358 -14.49 -6.91 9.82
N ALA A 359 -13.61 -6.94 8.82
CA ALA A 359 -12.17 -6.71 8.96
C ALA A 359 -11.88 -5.32 9.53
N ASN A 360 -12.42 -4.26 8.92
CA ASN A 360 -12.23 -2.90 9.41
C ASN A 360 -12.86 -2.70 10.80
N TYR A 361 -14.05 -3.25 11.06
CA TYR A 361 -14.67 -3.20 12.38
C TYR A 361 -13.78 -3.86 13.44
N MET A 362 -13.28 -5.06 13.17
CA MET A 362 -12.43 -5.81 14.09
C MET A 362 -11.12 -5.08 14.38
N VAL A 363 -10.41 -4.66 13.33
CA VAL A 363 -9.11 -3.98 13.46
C VAL A 363 -9.24 -2.71 14.28
N HIS A 364 -10.23 -1.85 13.99
CA HIS A 364 -10.44 -0.62 14.75
C HIS A 364 -10.99 -0.84 16.17
N LYS A 365 -11.76 -1.90 16.40
CA LYS A 365 -12.28 -2.25 17.73
C LYS A 365 -11.17 -2.65 18.69
N TYR A 366 -10.24 -3.50 18.23
CA TYR A 366 -9.17 -4.04 19.08
C TYR A 366 -7.89 -3.21 19.03
N TYR A 367 -7.63 -2.52 17.92
CA TYR A 367 -6.43 -1.72 17.71
C TYR A 367 -6.79 -0.33 17.15
N PRO A 368 -7.28 0.61 17.98
CA PRO A 368 -7.75 1.92 17.52
C PRO A 368 -6.68 2.79 16.83
N PHE A 369 -5.39 2.48 17.06
CA PHE A 369 -4.27 3.14 16.40
C PHE A 369 -4.12 2.74 14.94
N MET A 370 -4.68 1.60 14.52
CA MET A 370 -4.51 1.05 13.18
C MET A 370 -5.06 1.97 12.10
N ILE A 371 -4.35 2.01 10.98
CA ILE A 371 -4.74 2.76 9.79
C ILE A 371 -5.06 1.80 8.66
N THR A 372 -6.26 1.86 8.08
CA THR A 372 -6.59 1.02 6.92
C THR A 372 -6.77 1.84 5.64
N VAL A 373 -6.06 1.42 4.59
CA VAL A 373 -6.06 2.05 3.26
C VAL A 373 -6.64 1.07 2.25
N ALA A 374 -7.55 1.52 1.40
CA ALA A 374 -8.06 0.73 0.28
C ALA A 374 -7.36 1.11 -1.03
N GLU A 375 -6.78 0.12 -1.71
CA GLU A 375 -6.39 0.24 -3.12
C GLU A 375 -7.62 -0.03 -3.99
N GLU A 376 -8.36 1.04 -4.27
CA GLU A 376 -9.68 0.99 -4.89
C GLU A 376 -9.76 2.08 -5.98
N VAL A 377 -9.98 1.68 -7.23
CA VAL A 377 -9.92 2.57 -8.40
C VAL A 377 -11.31 3.08 -8.81
N SER A 378 -12.38 2.35 -8.49
CA SER A 378 -13.73 2.65 -9.02
C SER A 378 -14.30 3.97 -8.51
N GLY A 379 -13.98 4.38 -7.27
CA GLY A 379 -14.61 5.56 -6.68
C GLY A 379 -15.76 5.25 -5.73
N MET A 380 -15.87 4.02 -5.22
CA MET A 380 -17.02 3.56 -4.44
C MET A 380 -17.39 4.53 -3.30
N PRO A 381 -18.62 5.10 -3.29
CA PRO A 381 -19.09 5.95 -2.22
C PRO A 381 -19.12 5.25 -0.85
N ALA A 382 -18.82 5.99 0.21
CA ALA A 382 -18.82 5.50 1.59
C ALA A 382 -17.78 4.42 1.91
N LEU A 383 -16.81 4.20 1.01
CA LEU A 383 -15.70 3.26 1.22
C LEU A 383 -14.91 3.65 2.48
N CYS A 384 -14.63 4.95 2.63
CA CYS A 384 -13.85 5.50 3.73
C CYS A 384 -14.71 6.12 4.85
N ARG A 385 -15.93 5.61 5.04
CA ARG A 385 -16.84 5.99 6.14
C ARG A 385 -16.99 4.84 7.13
N GLN A 386 -17.32 5.18 8.37
CA GLN A 386 -17.39 4.19 9.45
C GLN A 386 -18.51 3.17 9.21
N VAL A 387 -18.31 1.93 9.70
CA VAL A 387 -19.24 0.81 9.48
C VAL A 387 -20.64 1.09 10.05
N ASP A 388 -20.72 1.79 11.19
CA ASP A 388 -21.97 2.17 11.84
C ASP A 388 -22.66 3.40 11.22
N GLU A 389 -22.00 4.09 10.28
CA GLU A 389 -22.62 5.05 9.34
C GLU A 389 -23.13 4.38 8.06
N GLY A 390 -22.83 3.09 7.87
CA GLY A 390 -23.16 2.33 6.66
C GLY A 390 -22.05 2.30 5.60
N GLY A 391 -20.83 2.72 5.96
CA GLY A 391 -19.63 2.61 5.12
C GLY A 391 -18.89 1.28 5.28
N LEU A 392 -17.73 1.16 4.63
CA LEU A 392 -16.89 -0.05 4.67
C LEU A 392 -15.80 -0.01 5.76
N GLY A 393 -15.58 1.15 6.39
CA GLY A 393 -14.71 1.31 7.55
C GLY A 393 -13.24 1.59 7.23
N PHE A 394 -12.87 1.83 5.97
CA PHE A 394 -11.51 2.26 5.64
C PHE A 394 -11.26 3.70 6.11
N ASP A 395 -10.00 4.02 6.42
CA ASP A 395 -9.61 5.38 6.75
C ASP A 395 -9.28 6.22 5.52
N TYR A 396 -8.59 5.61 4.56
CA TYR A 396 -8.12 6.25 3.34
C TYR A 396 -8.38 5.36 2.13
N ARG A 397 -8.46 5.98 0.96
CA ARG A 397 -8.30 5.33 -0.35
C ARG A 397 -7.12 5.90 -1.11
N LEU A 398 -6.59 5.18 -2.07
CA LEU A 398 -5.62 5.71 -3.01
C LEU A 398 -6.30 6.61 -4.08
N ALA A 399 -5.68 7.75 -4.40
CA ALA A 399 -6.16 8.66 -5.46
C ALA A 399 -5.57 8.27 -6.83
N MET A 400 -5.94 7.08 -7.31
CA MET A 400 -5.30 6.40 -8.45
C MET A 400 -5.46 7.12 -9.81
N ALA A 401 -6.40 8.06 -9.93
CA ALA A 401 -6.58 8.85 -11.17
C ALA A 401 -5.51 9.94 -11.39
N ILE A 402 -4.79 10.33 -10.34
CA ILE A 402 -3.76 11.39 -10.41
C ILE A 402 -2.55 10.94 -11.26
N PRO A 403 -1.97 9.75 -11.04
CA PRO A 403 -0.89 9.24 -11.89
C PRO A 403 -1.27 9.11 -13.37
N ASP A 404 -2.47 8.58 -13.66
CA ASP A 404 -2.95 8.44 -15.05
C ASP A 404 -3.04 9.79 -15.76
N MET A 405 -3.48 10.82 -15.05
CA MET A 405 -3.50 12.18 -15.56
C MET A 405 -2.09 12.66 -15.91
N TRP A 406 -1.09 12.47 -15.04
CA TRP A 406 0.27 12.89 -15.34
C TRP A 406 0.86 12.15 -16.54
N ILE A 407 0.68 10.83 -16.63
CA ILE A 407 1.10 10.06 -17.81
C ILE A 407 0.46 10.60 -19.08
N LYS A 408 -0.87 10.79 -19.06
CA LYS A 408 -1.60 11.29 -20.23
C LYS A 408 -1.09 12.66 -20.67
N VAL A 409 -0.92 13.57 -19.71
CA VAL A 409 -0.44 14.93 -19.99
C VAL A 409 0.98 14.90 -20.56
N LEU A 410 1.89 14.12 -19.98
CA LEU A 410 3.29 14.03 -20.42
C LEU A 410 3.46 13.30 -21.76
N LYS A 411 2.62 12.29 -22.03
CA LYS A 411 2.73 11.44 -23.22
C LYS A 411 2.03 12.04 -24.44
N GLU A 412 0.87 12.68 -24.25
CA GLU A 412 -0.03 13.05 -25.34
C GLU A 412 -0.10 14.56 -25.61
N VAL A 413 0.34 15.41 -24.67
CA VAL A 413 0.09 16.85 -24.71
C VAL A 413 1.39 17.64 -24.58
N LYS A 414 1.62 18.60 -25.48
CA LYS A 414 2.76 19.53 -25.38
C LYS A 414 2.58 20.49 -24.20
N ASP A 415 3.68 20.89 -23.57
CA ASP A 415 3.70 21.77 -22.39
C ASP A 415 2.82 23.02 -22.51
N ASP A 416 2.82 23.67 -23.69
CA ASP A 416 2.04 24.89 -23.96
C ASP A 416 0.53 24.65 -24.16
N GLN A 417 0.13 23.38 -24.24
CA GLN A 417 -1.25 22.92 -24.41
C GLN A 417 -1.83 22.27 -23.16
N TRP A 418 -1.08 22.25 -22.05
CA TRP A 418 -1.55 21.68 -20.79
C TRP A 418 -2.82 22.39 -20.31
N ASN A 419 -3.89 21.61 -20.12
CA ASN A 419 -5.15 22.14 -19.61
C ASN A 419 -5.11 22.18 -18.08
N LEU A 420 -4.84 23.37 -17.56
CA LEU A 420 -4.72 23.61 -16.12
C LEU A 420 -6.04 23.39 -15.36
N GLY A 421 -7.18 23.59 -16.04
CA GLY A 421 -8.49 23.26 -15.50
C GLY A 421 -8.68 21.75 -15.33
N TYR A 422 -8.21 20.95 -16.30
CA TYR A 422 -8.22 19.48 -16.20
C TYR A 422 -7.32 18.99 -15.08
N ILE A 423 -6.10 19.51 -14.97
CA ILE A 423 -5.17 19.15 -13.88
C ILE A 423 -5.77 19.48 -12.52
N THR A 424 -6.24 20.72 -12.35
CA THR A 424 -6.87 21.16 -11.11
C THR A 424 -8.09 20.31 -10.78
N PHE A 425 -8.95 20.04 -11.77
CA PHE A 425 -10.12 19.19 -11.59
C PHE A 425 -9.71 17.81 -11.08
N THR A 426 -8.76 17.12 -11.73
CA THR A 426 -8.36 15.77 -11.31
C THR A 426 -7.77 15.74 -9.90
N LEU A 427 -6.92 16.72 -9.54
CA LEU A 427 -6.32 16.82 -8.20
C LEU A 427 -7.35 17.13 -7.11
N THR A 428 -8.46 17.77 -7.45
CA THR A 428 -9.50 18.21 -6.50
C THR A 428 -10.78 17.41 -6.55
N ASN A 429 -10.99 16.57 -7.58
CA ASN A 429 -12.18 15.77 -7.78
C ASN A 429 -12.16 14.55 -6.85
N ARG A 430 -12.61 14.79 -5.62
CA ARG A 430 -12.67 13.81 -4.54
C ARG A 430 -13.95 13.95 -3.75
N ARG A 431 -14.32 12.87 -3.07
CA ARG A 431 -15.50 12.84 -2.21
C ARG A 431 -15.23 13.64 -0.93
N HIS A 432 -16.13 14.56 -0.60
CA HIS A 432 -16.04 15.31 0.65
C HIS A 432 -16.28 14.37 1.84
N GLY A 433 -15.51 14.53 2.92
CA GLY A 433 -15.61 13.69 4.13
C GLY A 433 -15.01 12.28 4.01
N GLU A 434 -14.41 11.93 2.87
CA GLU A 434 -13.63 10.70 2.68
C GLU A 434 -12.17 11.08 2.41
N LYS A 435 -11.24 10.54 3.20
CA LYS A 435 -9.82 10.87 3.05
C LYS A 435 -9.21 10.03 1.92
N HIS A 436 -8.21 10.57 1.24
CA HIS A 436 -7.41 9.82 0.28
C HIS A 436 -5.93 10.11 0.44
N ILE A 437 -5.09 9.22 -0.09
CA ILE A 437 -3.65 9.41 -0.23
C ILE A 437 -3.39 9.73 -1.70
N ALA A 438 -2.84 10.92 -1.95
CA ALA A 438 -2.47 11.39 -3.28
C ALA A 438 -0.99 11.12 -3.54
N TYR A 439 -0.68 10.73 -4.77
CA TYR A 439 0.67 10.46 -5.25
C TYR A 439 0.74 10.78 -6.74
N ALA A 440 1.92 11.20 -7.21
CA ALA A 440 2.11 11.63 -8.59
C ALA A 440 2.43 10.46 -9.53
N GLU A 441 3.11 9.44 -9.02
CA GLU A 441 3.41 8.19 -9.71
C GLU A 441 3.36 7.00 -8.75
N SER A 442 3.11 5.79 -9.26
CA SER A 442 3.03 4.55 -8.48
C SER A 442 4.15 3.58 -8.79
N HIS A 443 4.24 2.51 -7.99
CA HIS A 443 5.12 1.39 -8.28
C HIS A 443 4.79 0.69 -9.61
N ASP A 444 3.51 0.65 -10.06
CA ASP A 444 3.13 0.08 -11.35
C ASP A 444 3.82 0.81 -12.52
N GLN A 445 3.88 2.14 -12.45
CA GLN A 445 4.47 2.98 -13.48
C GLN A 445 6.00 2.94 -13.44
N ALA A 446 6.58 2.51 -12.31
CA ALA A 446 8.00 2.24 -12.21
C ALA A 446 8.40 0.92 -12.87
N LEU A 447 7.48 -0.02 -13.12
CA LEU A 447 7.78 -1.32 -13.71
C LEU A 447 8.10 -1.24 -15.21
N VAL A 448 8.80 -2.26 -15.72
CA VAL A 448 9.09 -2.42 -17.14
C VAL A 448 7.80 -2.42 -17.98
N GLY A 449 7.74 -1.53 -18.97
CA GLY A 449 6.55 -1.35 -19.82
C GLY A 449 5.93 0.04 -19.72
N ASP A 450 6.30 0.80 -18.67
CA ASP A 450 6.01 2.24 -18.56
C ASP A 450 7.30 3.03 -18.26
N LYS A 451 7.17 4.34 -18.00
CA LYS A 451 8.26 5.23 -17.63
C LYS A 451 7.90 5.99 -16.34
N SER A 452 8.89 6.19 -15.47
CA SER A 452 8.78 7.14 -14.35
C SER A 452 8.56 8.56 -14.86
N LEU A 453 8.03 9.46 -14.02
CA LEU A 453 7.87 10.87 -14.37
C LEU A 453 9.22 11.50 -14.78
N ALA A 454 10.28 11.14 -14.05
CA ALA A 454 11.66 11.53 -14.36
C ALA A 454 12.04 11.16 -15.80
N PHE A 455 11.73 9.93 -16.21
CA PHE A 455 12.08 9.43 -17.53
C PHE A 455 11.13 9.90 -18.64
N TRP A 456 9.88 10.23 -18.32
CA TRP A 456 8.99 10.96 -19.23
C TRP A 456 9.51 12.37 -19.54
N LEU A 457 10.08 13.06 -18.56
CA LEU A 457 10.54 14.44 -18.70
C LEU A 457 11.94 14.57 -19.29
N MET A 458 12.88 13.73 -18.85
CA MET A 458 14.31 13.86 -19.18
C MET A 458 14.78 12.86 -20.24
N ASP A 459 14.09 11.72 -20.39
CA ASP A 459 14.49 10.59 -21.23
C ASP A 459 16.00 10.30 -21.12
N LYS A 460 16.67 9.94 -22.21
CA LYS A 460 18.09 9.60 -22.27
C LYS A 460 19.05 10.73 -21.89
N GLU A 461 18.60 11.99 -21.85
CA GLU A 461 19.50 13.08 -21.46
C GLU A 461 19.94 12.94 -20.00
N MET A 462 19.15 12.25 -19.17
CA MET A 462 19.50 11.99 -17.77
C MET A 462 20.86 11.28 -17.61
N TYR A 463 21.26 10.47 -18.58
CA TYR A 463 22.52 9.73 -18.52
C TYR A 463 23.77 10.58 -18.84
N THR A 464 23.58 11.79 -19.36
CA THR A 464 24.69 12.63 -19.88
C THR A 464 24.74 14.03 -19.25
N HIS A 465 23.61 14.54 -18.76
CA HIS A 465 23.47 15.93 -18.31
C HIS A 465 23.08 16.07 -16.82
N MET A 466 23.06 14.96 -16.08
CA MET A 466 22.82 14.95 -14.62
C MET A 466 24.06 15.28 -13.79
N SER A 467 25.23 15.49 -14.38
CA SER A 467 26.37 16.06 -13.65
C SER A 467 26.17 17.57 -13.46
N VAL A 468 26.57 18.08 -12.29
CA VAL A 468 26.65 19.53 -12.04
C VAL A 468 27.67 20.24 -12.94
N MET A 469 28.58 19.48 -13.55
CA MET A 469 29.61 19.98 -14.47
C MET A 469 29.16 19.97 -15.94
N SER A 470 28.05 19.30 -16.26
CA SER A 470 27.52 19.27 -17.62
C SER A 470 26.94 20.62 -18.02
N GLU A 471 26.95 20.93 -19.32
CA GLU A 471 26.28 22.12 -19.84
C GLU A 471 24.77 22.11 -19.47
N PRO A 472 24.15 23.28 -19.25
CA PRO A 472 22.72 23.35 -18.96
C PRO A 472 21.88 22.72 -20.07
N SER A 473 20.95 21.84 -19.70
CA SER A 473 19.97 21.25 -20.62
C SER A 473 18.57 21.64 -20.16
N LEU A 474 17.81 22.27 -21.06
CA LEU A 474 16.40 22.60 -20.82
C LEU A 474 15.52 21.36 -20.60
N ILE A 475 15.99 20.18 -21.01
CA ILE A 475 15.31 18.88 -20.82
C ILE A 475 15.63 18.30 -19.44
N ILE A 476 16.84 18.50 -18.91
CA ILE A 476 17.14 18.16 -17.51
C ILE A 476 16.50 19.16 -16.55
N ASP A 477 16.58 20.44 -16.86
CA ASP A 477 16.06 21.51 -16.01
C ASP A 477 14.53 21.42 -15.79
N ARG A 478 13.79 20.83 -16.75
CA ARG A 478 12.33 20.57 -16.66
C ARG A 478 11.94 19.28 -15.93
N GLY A 479 12.89 18.41 -15.63
CA GLY A 479 12.65 17.12 -14.96
C GLY A 479 13.41 16.97 -13.65
N ASN A 480 14.20 17.99 -13.28
CA ASN A 480 14.96 18.11 -12.03
C ASN A 480 14.09 18.16 -10.76
N GLU A 481 12.77 17.93 -10.88
CA GLU A 481 11.81 17.73 -9.80
C GLU A 481 11.30 16.27 -9.65
N PHE A 482 11.63 15.33 -10.56
CA PHE A 482 11.25 13.90 -10.47
C PHE A 482 12.46 12.95 -10.53
N GLY A 483 12.57 12.01 -9.58
CA GLY A 483 13.84 11.35 -9.26
C GLY A 483 13.83 9.84 -9.01
N HIS A 484 14.23 9.09 -10.04
CA HIS A 484 15.19 7.97 -10.09
C HIS A 484 15.32 7.61 -11.59
N PRO A 485 16.52 7.36 -12.15
CA PRO A 485 16.64 7.03 -13.57
C PRO A 485 16.13 5.62 -13.90
N GLU A 486 16.06 5.28 -15.19
CA GLU A 486 15.71 3.92 -15.66
C GLU A 486 14.29 3.49 -15.27
N TRP A 487 14.09 2.18 -15.05
CA TRP A 487 12.85 1.53 -14.62
C TRP A 487 13.18 0.37 -13.67
N LEU A 488 12.16 -0.18 -13.02
CA LEU A 488 12.21 -1.38 -12.18
C LEU A 488 11.86 -2.61 -13.02
N ASP A 489 12.70 -3.63 -13.01
CA ASP A 489 12.37 -4.94 -13.63
C ASP A 489 12.88 -6.06 -12.73
N PHE A 490 12.02 -7.05 -12.50
CA PHE A 490 12.32 -8.19 -11.65
C PHE A 490 12.89 -9.35 -12.47
N PRO A 491 13.71 -10.22 -11.86
CA PRO A 491 14.18 -11.45 -12.49
C PRO A 491 13.02 -12.28 -13.04
N ARG A 492 13.05 -12.55 -14.33
CA ARG A 492 12.08 -13.38 -15.05
C ARG A 492 12.69 -13.94 -16.34
N ILE A 493 12.02 -14.91 -16.95
CA ILE A 493 12.46 -15.54 -18.20
C ILE A 493 12.75 -14.48 -19.29
N GLY A 494 11.90 -13.45 -19.38
CA GLY A 494 12.02 -12.39 -20.38
C GLY A 494 13.25 -11.48 -20.26
N ASN A 495 13.98 -11.53 -19.15
CA ASN A 495 15.22 -10.77 -18.94
C ASN A 495 16.40 -11.63 -18.46
N ASN A 496 16.33 -12.95 -18.69
CA ASN A 496 17.32 -13.94 -18.27
C ASN A 496 17.58 -13.95 -16.74
N GLU A 497 16.52 -13.82 -15.94
CA GLU A 497 16.60 -13.81 -14.47
C GLU A 497 17.53 -12.70 -13.92
N SER A 498 17.54 -11.54 -14.60
CA SER A 498 18.43 -10.44 -14.27
C SER A 498 17.94 -9.65 -13.05
N TYR A 499 18.85 -9.42 -12.11
CA TYR A 499 18.66 -8.52 -10.97
C TYR A 499 19.15 -7.09 -11.24
N HIS A 500 19.62 -6.79 -12.46
CA HIS A 500 20.24 -5.50 -12.76
C HIS A 500 19.31 -4.30 -12.53
N TYR A 501 18.02 -4.44 -12.80
CA TYR A 501 17.03 -3.37 -12.56
C TYR A 501 16.22 -3.59 -11.27
N ALA A 502 16.42 -4.72 -10.57
CA ALA A 502 15.77 -5.04 -9.30
C ALA A 502 16.54 -4.44 -8.10
N ARG A 503 16.83 -3.13 -8.17
CA ARG A 503 17.69 -2.40 -7.23
C ARG A 503 17.30 -0.93 -7.14
N ARG A 504 17.85 -0.21 -6.16
CA ARG A 504 17.70 1.25 -5.99
C ARG A 504 19.06 1.93 -5.87
N GLN A 505 19.32 2.88 -6.76
CA GLN A 505 20.61 3.59 -6.85
C GLN A 505 20.65 4.79 -5.89
N TYR A 506 20.49 4.56 -4.59
CA TYR A 506 20.46 5.65 -3.59
C TYR A 506 21.74 6.51 -3.60
N ASN A 507 22.87 5.93 -4.00
CA ASN A 507 24.15 6.60 -4.17
C ASN A 507 24.09 7.78 -5.16
N LEU A 508 23.15 7.79 -6.11
CA LEU A 508 23.03 8.91 -7.07
C LEU A 508 22.61 10.21 -6.38
N ALA A 509 21.77 10.13 -5.36
CA ALA A 509 21.31 11.29 -4.58
C ALA A 509 22.35 11.75 -3.54
N ASP A 510 23.29 10.87 -3.18
CA ASP A 510 24.34 11.15 -2.20
C ASP A 510 25.62 11.72 -2.86
N ASP A 511 25.75 11.61 -4.18
CA ASP A 511 26.90 12.13 -4.93
C ASP A 511 26.73 13.63 -5.20
N ASP A 512 27.60 14.44 -4.59
CA ASP A 512 27.58 15.89 -4.73
C ASP A 512 27.86 16.38 -6.16
N MET A 513 28.42 15.54 -7.02
CA MET A 513 28.67 15.86 -8.43
C MET A 513 27.45 15.63 -9.32
N LEU A 514 26.35 15.11 -8.78
CA LEU A 514 25.11 14.82 -9.51
C LEU A 514 23.94 15.70 -9.06
N LYS A 515 23.03 15.98 -9.99
CA LYS A 515 21.84 16.83 -9.78
C LYS A 515 20.71 16.12 -9.01
N TYR A 516 20.79 14.80 -8.79
CA TYR A 516 19.77 14.06 -8.04
C TYR A 516 19.63 14.54 -6.58
N LYS A 517 20.68 15.13 -6.00
CA LYS A 517 20.62 15.71 -4.65
C LYS A 517 19.60 16.85 -4.52
N PHE A 518 19.38 17.63 -5.59
CA PHE A 518 18.41 18.72 -5.58
C PHE A 518 16.97 18.20 -5.42
N LEU A 519 16.65 17.09 -6.08
CA LEU A 519 15.38 16.37 -5.96
C LEU A 519 15.13 15.92 -4.53
N ASN A 520 16.11 15.20 -4.00
CA ASN A 520 16.04 14.63 -2.66
C ASN A 520 15.91 15.72 -1.59
N ASN A 521 16.57 16.86 -1.77
CA ASN A 521 16.46 17.99 -0.85
C ASN A 521 15.10 18.71 -0.97
N PHE A 522 14.55 18.83 -2.18
CA PHE A 522 13.21 19.40 -2.38
C PHE A 522 12.12 18.54 -1.71
N ASP A 523 12.19 17.22 -1.90
CA ASP A 523 11.26 16.28 -1.25
C ASP A 523 11.34 16.36 0.29
N ALA A 524 12.56 16.37 0.84
CA ALA A 524 12.77 16.56 2.28
C ALA A 524 12.16 17.89 2.76
N ALA A 525 12.46 18.99 2.08
CA ALA A 525 11.93 20.30 2.42
C ALA A 525 10.40 20.33 2.36
N MET A 526 9.79 19.71 1.35
CA MET A 526 8.34 19.60 1.20
C MET A 526 7.69 18.89 2.40
N ASN A 527 8.23 17.74 2.80
CA ASN A 527 7.70 16.97 3.93
C ASN A 527 7.89 17.68 5.27
N HIS A 528 9.03 18.31 5.52
CA HIS A 528 9.27 19.10 6.75
C HIS A 528 8.40 20.35 6.81
N LEU A 529 8.13 20.96 5.65
CA LEU A 529 7.20 22.08 5.54
C LEU A 529 5.77 21.62 5.81
N GLU A 530 5.37 20.45 5.32
CA GLU A 530 4.09 19.83 5.63
C GLU A 530 3.97 19.60 7.14
N GLU A 531 5.01 19.06 7.78
CA GLU A 531 5.03 18.84 9.22
C GLU A 531 4.81 20.14 10.00
N LYS A 532 5.48 21.23 9.59
CA LYS A 532 5.38 22.56 10.22
C LYS A 532 4.01 23.24 10.04
N TYR A 533 3.34 22.99 8.91
CA TYR A 533 2.19 23.79 8.48
C TYR A 533 0.86 23.05 8.37
N GLY A 534 0.89 21.73 8.19
CA GLY A 534 -0.28 20.86 8.30
C GLY A 534 -1.34 20.99 7.23
N TRP A 535 -0.96 21.28 5.99
CA TRP A 535 -1.95 21.43 4.92
C TRP A 535 -2.64 20.12 4.53
N LEU A 536 -2.06 18.93 4.80
CA LEU A 536 -2.71 17.66 4.45
C LEU A 536 -3.98 17.39 5.29
N ALA A 537 -4.04 17.92 6.52
CA ALA A 537 -5.23 17.84 7.37
C ALA A 537 -6.18 19.04 7.19
N ALA A 538 -5.78 20.07 6.45
CA ALA A 538 -6.60 21.24 6.22
C ALA A 538 -7.81 20.93 5.32
N PRO A 539 -8.92 21.69 5.45
CA PRO A 539 -10.01 21.62 4.48
C PRO A 539 -9.49 21.91 3.07
N GLN A 540 -10.17 21.35 2.06
CA GLN A 540 -9.79 21.49 0.66
C GLN A 540 -9.61 22.97 0.25
N SER A 541 -8.53 23.23 -0.48
CA SER A 541 -8.17 24.58 -0.95
C SER A 541 -9.16 25.14 -1.96
N PHE A 542 -9.27 26.47 -2.02
CA PHE A 542 -10.04 27.17 -3.05
C PHE A 542 -9.13 27.53 -4.22
N THR A 543 -9.56 27.23 -5.45
CA THR A 543 -8.85 27.63 -6.67
C THR A 543 -9.60 28.76 -7.37
N ASP A 544 -8.95 29.89 -7.58
CA ASP A 544 -9.47 31.05 -8.33
C ASP A 544 -8.72 31.19 -9.67
N TYR A 545 -9.40 31.59 -10.73
CA TYR A 545 -8.79 31.86 -12.04
C TYR A 545 -8.99 33.32 -12.40
N LYS A 546 -7.90 34.11 -12.42
CA LYS A 546 -7.95 35.51 -12.86
C LYS A 546 -7.27 35.69 -14.21
N ILE A 547 -8.06 36.13 -15.19
CA ILE A 547 -7.58 36.62 -16.48
C ILE A 547 -7.10 38.07 -16.29
N GLY A 548 -5.79 38.31 -16.47
CA GLY A 548 -5.23 39.66 -16.51
C GLY A 548 -5.11 40.14 -17.95
N VAL A 549 -5.78 41.24 -18.29
CA VAL A 549 -5.56 41.95 -19.56
C VAL A 549 -4.37 42.88 -19.37
N GLN A 550 -3.23 42.61 -20.04
CA GLN A 550 -2.18 43.63 -20.19
C GLN A 550 -2.65 44.68 -21.21
N LYS A 551 -2.51 45.97 -20.85
CA LYS A 551 -2.39 47.04 -21.84
C LYS A 551 -1.21 46.63 -22.75
N ASP A 552 -1.46 46.41 -24.03
CA ASP A 552 -0.55 46.02 -25.13
C ASP A 552 -0.99 44.76 -25.91
N GLY A 553 -2.17 44.19 -25.62
CA GLY A 553 -2.80 43.19 -26.48
C GLY A 553 -2.26 41.76 -26.35
N LYS A 554 -1.36 41.49 -25.39
CA LYS A 554 -0.99 40.13 -24.96
C LYS A 554 -1.86 39.71 -23.79
N MET A 555 -2.58 38.59 -23.93
CA MET A 555 -3.26 37.94 -22.81
C MET A 555 -2.25 37.23 -21.92
N SER A 556 -2.27 37.50 -20.61
CA SER A 556 -1.58 36.69 -19.61
C SER A 556 -2.62 36.16 -18.61
N GLY A 557 -2.91 34.86 -18.65
CA GLY A 557 -3.67 34.19 -17.60
C GLY A 557 -2.72 33.76 -16.47
N SER A 558 -3.15 33.90 -15.22
CA SER A 558 -2.43 33.32 -14.07
C SER A 558 -3.43 32.59 -13.18
N TRP A 559 -3.24 31.28 -12.99
CA TRP A 559 -4.02 30.49 -12.04
C TRP A 559 -3.62 30.84 -10.61
N ARG A 560 -4.58 30.76 -9.70
CA ARG A 560 -4.43 31.19 -8.31
C ARG A 560 -4.91 30.07 -7.38
N VAL A 561 -4.01 29.38 -6.68
CA VAL A 561 -4.41 28.42 -5.64
C VAL A 561 -4.37 29.13 -4.28
N LEU A 562 -5.54 29.33 -3.67
CA LEU A 562 -5.68 29.88 -2.31
C LEU A 562 -5.81 28.71 -1.32
N ALA A 563 -4.71 28.38 -0.65
CA ALA A 563 -4.78 27.60 0.58
C ALA A 563 -5.47 28.41 1.67
N ASN A 564 -6.26 27.76 2.53
CA ASN A 564 -7.11 28.36 3.57
C ASN A 564 -6.33 29.15 4.67
N HIS A 565 -5.01 29.30 4.55
CA HIS A 565 -4.12 29.89 5.56
C HIS A 565 -3.74 31.37 5.32
N GLY A 566 -4.35 32.05 4.34
CA GLY A 566 -4.17 33.49 4.13
C GLY A 566 -2.75 33.91 3.67
N TRP A 567 -2.56 35.21 3.48
CA TRP A 567 -1.38 35.81 2.82
C TRP A 567 -0.04 35.58 3.58
N VAL A 568 -0.09 35.45 4.91
CA VAL A 568 1.09 35.27 5.78
C VAL A 568 1.74 33.89 5.63
N PHE A 569 0.94 32.87 5.29
CA PHE A 569 1.41 31.52 5.00
C PHE A 569 2.28 31.49 3.74
N TRP A 570 1.85 32.23 2.72
CA TRP A 570 2.54 32.30 1.43
C TRP A 570 3.90 32.98 1.50
N GLU A 571 4.01 34.13 2.19
CA GLU A 571 5.30 34.81 2.37
C GLU A 571 6.32 33.89 3.08
N LYS A 572 5.89 33.09 4.07
CA LYS A 572 6.78 32.16 4.77
C LYS A 572 7.20 30.95 3.95
N ILE A 573 6.30 30.38 3.14
CA ILE A 573 6.63 29.29 2.20
C ILE A 573 7.54 29.82 1.09
N LYS A 574 7.21 30.99 0.55
CA LYS A 574 8.00 31.66 -0.47
C LYS A 574 9.38 32.05 0.06
N ASP A 575 9.53 32.51 1.29
CA ASP A 575 10.85 32.82 1.88
C ASP A 575 11.64 31.55 2.19
N ALA A 576 10.98 30.48 2.65
CA ALA A 576 11.59 29.17 2.85
C ALA A 576 12.10 28.59 1.52
N PHE A 577 11.32 28.68 0.44
CA PHE A 577 11.76 28.25 -0.88
C PHE A 577 12.67 29.26 -1.57
N ALA A 578 12.52 30.57 -1.40
CA ALA A 578 13.38 31.58 -2.02
C ALA A 578 14.85 31.45 -1.56
N GLY A 579 15.08 30.95 -0.35
CA GLY A 579 16.41 30.53 0.12
C GLY A 579 16.99 29.34 -0.64
N LEU A 580 16.17 28.48 -1.24
CA LEU A 580 16.58 27.32 -2.06
C LEU A 580 16.83 27.69 -3.53
N TRP A 581 16.27 28.82 -3.99
CA TRP A 581 16.17 29.14 -5.42
C TRP A 581 16.79 30.50 -5.76
N SER A 582 18.13 30.58 -5.79
CA SER A 582 18.85 31.73 -6.34
C SER A 582 19.49 31.40 -7.69
N GLY A 583 18.76 31.57 -8.80
CA GLY A 583 19.36 31.69 -10.14
C GLY A 583 18.64 30.96 -11.29
N VAL A 584 18.15 31.76 -12.26
CA VAL A 584 17.80 31.50 -13.67
C VAL A 584 17.44 30.05 -14.08
N ILE A 585 16.19 29.65 -13.84
CA ILE A 585 15.44 28.70 -14.68
C ILE A 585 14.03 29.28 -14.88
N ARG A 586 13.51 29.27 -16.12
CA ARG A 586 12.11 29.63 -16.43
C ARG A 586 11.18 28.55 -15.87
N PHE A 587 10.74 28.70 -14.64
CA PHE A 587 9.68 27.90 -14.02
C PHE A 587 8.34 28.65 -14.12
N ASP A 588 7.63 28.54 -15.24
CA ASP A 588 6.36 29.26 -15.41
C ASP A 588 5.10 28.38 -15.36
N ILE A 589 5.18 27.03 -15.41
CA ILE A 589 3.94 26.22 -15.58
C ILE A 589 3.79 25.04 -14.62
N ILE A 590 4.82 24.22 -14.36
CA ILE A 590 4.61 22.88 -13.77
C ILE A 590 4.59 22.89 -12.22
N VAL A 591 5.57 23.54 -11.58
CA VAL A 591 5.60 23.68 -10.11
C VAL A 591 4.52 24.67 -9.60
N THR A 592 4.20 25.67 -10.44
CA THR A 592 3.18 26.70 -10.22
C THR A 592 1.76 26.13 -10.07
N LEU A 593 1.48 24.94 -10.61
CA LEU A 593 0.17 24.28 -10.49
C LEU A 593 -0.06 23.56 -9.17
N VAL A 594 1.02 23.21 -8.47
CA VAL A 594 0.92 22.73 -7.09
C VAL A 594 0.88 23.92 -6.14
N TYR A 595 1.57 25.02 -6.43
CA TYR A 595 1.55 26.23 -5.59
C TYR A 595 1.92 27.50 -6.38
N CYS A 596 0.97 28.43 -6.61
CA CYS A 596 1.34 29.83 -6.88
C CYS A 596 0.21 30.85 -6.72
N LEU A 597 0.56 31.98 -6.09
CA LEU A 597 -0.19 33.24 -6.12
C LEU A 597 0.65 34.52 -5.92
N ARG A 598 0.24 35.61 -6.58
CA ARG A 598 0.97 36.86 -6.87
C ARG A 598 0.81 38.00 -5.84
N VAL A 599 1.87 38.83 -5.73
CA VAL A 599 2.07 40.11 -4.99
C VAL A 599 1.42 41.34 -5.67
N ASN A 600 1.10 42.40 -4.90
CA ASN A 600 0.59 43.68 -5.44
C ASN A 600 1.59 44.85 -5.32
N HIS A 601 1.63 45.63 -6.41
CA HIS A 601 2.16 46.99 -6.64
C HIS A 601 3.68 47.30 -6.72
N ASN A 602 4.07 47.62 -7.96
CA ASN A 602 5.14 48.55 -8.39
C ASN A 602 6.59 48.22 -8.01
N ARG A 603 7.23 47.33 -8.78
CA ARG A 603 8.57 47.49 -9.42
C ARG A 603 9.01 46.15 -10.02
N PHE A 604 9.31 46.12 -11.32
CA PHE A 604 10.01 45.00 -11.96
C PHE A 604 11.47 45.02 -11.50
N TRP A 605 11.95 43.93 -10.91
CA TRP A 605 13.37 43.64 -10.81
C TRP A 605 13.66 42.39 -11.64
N CYS A 606 14.31 42.62 -12.78
CA CYS A 606 14.97 41.62 -13.60
C CYS A 606 16.37 41.40 -12.98
N CYS A 607 16.69 40.19 -12.55
CA CYS A 607 18.06 39.82 -12.18
C CYS A 607 18.43 38.50 -12.85
N ILE A 608 19.37 38.60 -13.78
CA ILE A 608 20.09 37.53 -14.48
C ILE A 608 21.39 37.26 -13.69
N ALA A 609 21.74 35.99 -13.41
CA ALA A 609 23.10 35.37 -13.51
C ALA A 609 23.50 34.29 -12.47
N ASN A 610 24.18 33.26 -13.01
CA ASN A 610 25.34 32.41 -12.60
C ASN A 610 25.24 31.23 -11.57
N PRO A 611 25.85 30.04 -11.84
CA PRO A 611 25.52 28.74 -11.22
C PRO A 611 26.50 28.22 -10.13
N ASN A 612 27.04 29.07 -9.24
CA ASN A 612 28.15 28.64 -8.33
C ASN A 612 27.93 28.90 -6.83
N LYS A 613 26.75 28.65 -6.22
CA LYS A 613 26.63 28.75 -4.75
C LYS A 613 25.83 27.62 -4.10
N GLU A 614 26.56 26.74 -3.43
CA GLU A 614 26.09 25.66 -2.54
C GLU A 614 25.44 26.18 -1.23
N ASP A 615 25.69 27.43 -0.85
CA ASP A 615 25.38 27.98 0.49
C ASP A 615 23.89 28.12 0.81
N ALA A 616 23.02 28.13 -0.19
CA ALA A 616 21.61 28.50 -0.02
C ALA A 616 20.76 27.35 0.57
N PHE A 617 21.08 26.09 0.24
CA PHE A 617 20.35 24.91 0.69
C PHE A 617 20.67 24.49 2.14
N VAL A 618 21.94 24.62 2.56
CA VAL A 618 22.39 24.26 3.92
C VAL A 618 21.75 25.18 4.97
N THR A 619 21.56 26.46 4.63
CA THR A 619 21.01 27.46 5.55
C THR A 619 19.53 27.21 5.89
N LEU A 620 18.72 26.63 5.00
CA LEU A 620 17.30 26.39 5.28
C LEU A 620 17.10 25.24 6.29
N LEU A 621 17.89 24.17 6.20
CA LEU A 621 17.82 23.05 7.14
C LEU A 621 18.37 23.41 8.53
N ASP A 622 19.29 24.36 8.62
CA ASP A 622 19.76 24.89 9.92
C ASP A 622 18.82 25.95 10.53
N THR A 623 17.87 26.49 9.74
CA THR A 623 16.91 27.52 10.18
C THR A 623 15.51 26.96 10.48
N ILE A 624 15.17 25.76 9.99
CA ILE A 624 13.96 24.99 10.33
C ILE A 624 14.27 24.09 11.51
#